data_AF-A0A966CE02-F1
#
_entry.id   AF-A0A966CE02-F1
#
_cell.length_a   1.000
_cell.length_b   1.000
_cell.length_c   1.000
_cell.angle_alpha   90.00
_cell.angle_beta   90.00
_cell.angle_gamma   90.00
#
_symmetry.space_group_name_H-M   'P 1'
#
loop_
_entity.id
_entity.type
_entity.pdbx_description
1 polymer ?
#
loop_
_entity_poly.entity_id
_entity_poly.type
_entity_poly.pdbx_seq_one_letter_code
_entity_poly.pdbx_strand_id
1 'polypeptide(L)'
;MIDLIIARIASMFIPYLGFFPYKEIFSDYKLPSFISSFANFDGAQYLIIIREGYNNLTQAYFPLYPLFVKFLSPLFSNNHLLTGLLLSNLSFLIALKLFKQFNNINNLTILFLLLFPTSFFFGALYTEGLFFLLVILVLWGLQKKKYWLVAIAGFLAALTRLIGVFLIIPIGFHIINQYQISKIKNQNHSLKVKDKNNTHISPVTGYKFHGFNVTRYTLHVSRFFHLLTTIYYLLTPILGLLTYMTYLWKTTGDPLFFFNSQPVFGANRSTYLIFLPQVYYRY
;
A
#
# COMPACT_ATOMS: atom_id res chain seq x y z
N MET A 1 -8.90 15.76 9.11
CA MET A 1 -8.92 16.90 10.09
C MET A 1 -10.15 17.77 9.87
N ILE A 2 -10.46 18.15 8.62
CA ILE A 2 -11.73 18.79 8.25
C ILE A 2 -12.91 17.82 8.48
N ASP A 3 -12.72 16.53 8.24
CA ASP A 3 -13.76 15.51 8.40
C ASP A 3 -14.24 15.34 9.84
N LEU A 4 -13.33 15.47 10.82
CA LEU A 4 -13.69 15.43 12.24
C LEU A 4 -14.54 16.65 12.64
N ILE A 5 -14.28 17.81 12.02
CA ILE A 5 -15.08 19.03 12.24
C ILE A 5 -16.46 18.83 11.60
N ILE A 6 -16.51 18.32 10.37
CA ILE A 6 -17.77 18.00 9.68
C ILE A 6 -18.58 16.99 10.50
N ALA A 7 -17.97 15.91 10.97
CA ALA A 7 -18.64 14.89 11.78
C ALA A 7 -19.15 15.45 13.12
N ARG A 8 -18.37 16.33 13.77
CA ARG A 8 -18.79 17.04 14.98
C ARG A 8 -19.96 17.99 14.74
N ILE A 9 -19.99 18.71 13.63
CA ILE A 9 -21.10 19.61 13.27
C ILE A 9 -22.32 18.79 12.87
N ALA A 10 -22.14 17.75 12.05
CA ALA A 10 -23.20 16.86 11.60
C ALA A 10 -23.92 16.21 12.78
N SER A 11 -23.20 15.78 13.82
CA SER A 11 -23.79 15.18 15.02
C SER A 11 -24.66 16.14 15.85
N MET A 12 -24.54 17.46 15.63
CA MET A 12 -25.42 18.45 16.27
C MET A 12 -26.76 18.60 15.55
N PHE A 13 -26.80 18.38 14.24
CA PHE A 13 -27.99 18.63 13.40
C PHE A 13 -28.69 17.36 12.92
N ILE A 14 -27.96 16.25 12.79
CA ILE A 14 -28.48 14.98 12.28
C ILE A 14 -28.72 14.05 13.48
N PRO A 15 -29.98 13.83 13.88
CA PRO A 15 -30.29 12.96 14.99
C PRO A 15 -29.86 11.52 14.68
N TYR A 16 -29.30 10.85 15.68
CA TYR A 16 -28.92 9.45 15.62
C TYR A 16 -30.17 8.57 15.40
N LEU A 17 -30.30 7.96 14.24
CA LEU A 17 -31.48 7.16 13.86
C LEU A 17 -31.50 5.73 14.45
N GLY A 18 -30.51 5.32 15.25
CA GLY A 18 -30.59 4.03 15.97
C GLY A 18 -29.99 2.80 15.28
N PHE A 19 -29.63 2.86 13.99
CA PHE A 19 -29.33 1.67 13.18
C PHE A 19 -27.85 1.48 12.86
N PHE A 20 -26.97 1.44 13.87
CA PHE A 20 -25.58 1.02 13.63
C PHE A 20 -25.27 -0.31 14.29
N PRO A 21 -24.84 -1.32 13.51
CA PRO A 21 -24.37 -2.55 14.10
C PRO A 21 -23.13 -2.28 14.97
N TYR A 22 -22.94 -3.10 16.01
CA TYR A 22 -21.76 -3.05 16.90
C TYR A 22 -21.64 -1.84 17.84
N LYS A 23 -22.73 -1.10 18.10
CA LYS A 23 -22.72 0.04 19.04
C LYS A 23 -22.11 -0.31 20.41
N GLU A 24 -22.36 -1.53 20.89
CA GLU A 24 -21.87 -2.06 22.17
C GLU A 24 -20.34 -2.17 22.22
N ILE A 25 -19.67 -2.43 21.09
CA ILE A 25 -18.20 -2.52 21.02
C ILE A 25 -17.56 -1.15 21.31
N PHE A 26 -18.24 -0.08 20.92
CA PHE A 26 -17.72 1.28 21.04
C PHE A 26 -17.87 1.88 22.44
N SER A 27 -18.88 1.45 23.21
CA SER A 27 -19.09 1.96 24.59
C SER A 27 -17.92 1.68 25.52
N ASP A 28 -17.19 0.59 25.30
CA ASP A 28 -16.03 0.21 26.12
C ASP A 28 -14.89 1.25 26.05
N TYR A 29 -14.77 1.96 24.94
CA TYR A 29 -13.67 2.89 24.70
C TYR A 29 -13.86 4.27 25.33
N LYS A 30 -15.07 4.59 25.85
CA LYS A 30 -15.41 5.87 26.48
C LYS A 30 -15.02 7.11 25.66
N LEU A 31 -15.06 7.00 24.33
CA LEU A 31 -14.78 8.09 23.41
C LEU A 31 -16.07 8.83 23.00
N PRO A 32 -15.98 10.13 22.65
CA PRO A 32 -17.10 10.84 22.07
C PRO A 32 -17.67 10.15 20.83
N SER A 33 -18.99 10.24 20.65
CA SER A 33 -19.71 9.55 19.56
C SER A 33 -19.18 9.88 18.17
N PHE A 34 -18.78 11.14 17.94
CA PHE A 34 -18.21 11.59 16.66
C PHE A 34 -16.80 11.03 16.37
N ILE A 35 -16.11 10.49 17.39
CA ILE A 35 -14.81 9.79 17.21
C ILE A 35 -15.07 8.32 16.95
N SER A 36 -16.01 7.72 17.69
CA SER A 36 -16.36 6.31 17.48
C SER A 36 -17.03 6.05 16.14
N SER A 37 -17.68 7.04 15.52
CA SER A 37 -18.31 6.87 14.20
C SER A 37 -17.30 6.44 13.14
N PHE A 38 -16.08 7.01 13.20
CA PHE A 38 -14.90 6.65 12.38
C PHE A 38 -14.42 5.19 12.51
N ALA A 39 -15.06 4.38 13.36
CA ALA A 39 -14.81 2.96 13.49
C ALA A 39 -16.02 2.08 13.11
N ASN A 40 -17.10 2.65 12.57
CA ASN A 40 -18.29 1.89 12.15
C ASN A 40 -18.00 0.93 10.97
N PHE A 41 -18.92 -0.02 10.72
CA PHE A 41 -18.84 -1.04 9.67
C PHE A 41 -17.55 -1.89 9.75
N ASP A 42 -16.67 -1.79 8.75
CA ASP A 42 -15.42 -2.57 8.65
C ASP A 42 -14.50 -2.31 9.87
N GLY A 43 -14.56 -1.12 10.46
CA GLY A 43 -13.79 -0.76 11.65
C GLY A 43 -14.17 -1.63 12.86
N ALA A 44 -15.46 -1.96 13.01
CA ALA A 44 -15.93 -2.85 14.06
C ALA A 44 -15.37 -4.26 13.86
N GLN A 45 -15.31 -4.74 12.62
CA GLN A 45 -14.72 -6.05 12.29
C GLN A 45 -13.22 -6.09 12.61
N TYR A 46 -12.48 -5.03 12.30
CA TYR A 46 -11.08 -4.93 12.72
C TYR A 46 -10.94 -4.96 14.24
N LEU A 47 -11.80 -4.27 15.00
CA LEU A 47 -11.79 -4.30 16.46
C LEU A 47 -12.10 -5.70 17.02
N ILE A 48 -13.06 -6.43 16.42
CA ILE A 48 -13.35 -7.83 16.76
C ILE A 48 -12.10 -8.68 16.54
N ILE A 49 -11.44 -8.58 15.38
CA ILE A 49 -10.21 -9.34 15.08
C ILE A 49 -9.10 -9.03 16.09
N ILE A 50 -8.97 -7.76 16.50
CA ILE A 50 -7.93 -7.36 17.47
C ILE A 50 -8.17 -8.00 18.84
N ARG A 51 -9.43 -7.95 19.31
CA ARG A 51 -9.85 -8.44 20.64
C ARG A 51 -9.93 -9.96 20.71
N GLU A 52 -10.60 -10.57 19.76
CA GLU A 52 -11.02 -11.98 19.78
C GLU A 52 -10.20 -12.87 18.83
N GLY A 53 -9.49 -12.28 17.87
CA GLY A 53 -8.86 -13.01 16.79
C GLY A 53 -9.83 -13.29 15.63
N TYR A 54 -9.38 -14.12 14.68
CA TYR A 54 -10.21 -14.47 13.53
C TYR A 54 -11.30 -15.47 13.91
N ASN A 55 -12.57 -15.03 13.83
CA ASN A 55 -13.77 -15.85 14.02
C ASN A 55 -14.87 -15.46 13.01
N ASN A 56 -15.92 -16.29 12.87
CA ASN A 56 -17.21 -15.92 12.24
C ASN A 56 -17.14 -14.98 11.02
N LEU A 57 -16.44 -15.38 9.95
CA LEU A 57 -16.28 -14.67 8.67
C LEU A 57 -15.32 -13.47 8.64
N THR A 58 -14.71 -13.11 9.76
CA THR A 58 -13.71 -12.02 9.81
C THR A 58 -12.45 -12.29 8.98
N GLN A 59 -12.26 -13.52 8.50
CA GLN A 59 -11.23 -13.91 7.53
C GLN A 59 -11.39 -13.21 6.17
N ALA A 60 -12.49 -12.50 5.92
CA ALA A 60 -12.62 -11.55 4.81
C ALA A 60 -11.64 -10.36 4.93
N TYR A 61 -11.23 -10.02 6.15
CA TYR A 61 -10.37 -8.89 6.46
C TYR A 61 -8.91 -9.34 6.56
N PHE A 62 -8.03 -8.63 5.87
CA PHE A 62 -6.62 -8.96 5.77
C PHE A 62 -5.84 -8.58 7.05
N PRO A 63 -4.72 -9.28 7.35
CA PRO A 63 -4.17 -9.31 8.70
C PRO A 63 -3.31 -8.11 9.09
N LEU A 64 -2.70 -7.38 8.16
CA LEU A 64 -1.65 -6.44 8.56
C LEU A 64 -2.16 -5.32 9.46
N TYR A 65 -3.30 -4.74 9.10
CA TYR A 65 -3.86 -3.61 9.83
C TYR A 65 -4.25 -3.96 11.28
N PRO A 66 -5.10 -4.98 11.55
CA PRO A 66 -5.43 -5.35 12.93
C PRO A 66 -4.19 -5.79 13.72
N LEU A 67 -3.21 -6.46 13.10
CA LEU A 67 -1.95 -6.81 13.76
C LEU A 67 -1.16 -5.57 14.19
N PHE A 68 -1.05 -4.56 13.33
CA PHE A 68 -0.35 -3.31 13.66
C PHE A 68 -1.06 -2.55 14.76
N VAL A 69 -2.39 -2.45 14.71
CA VAL A 69 -3.17 -1.82 15.79
C VAL A 69 -2.98 -2.56 17.10
N LYS A 70 -3.04 -3.90 17.09
CA LYS A 70 -2.80 -4.72 18.29
C LYS A 70 -1.41 -4.48 18.87
N PHE A 71 -0.38 -4.50 18.03
CA PHE A 71 1.02 -4.30 18.45
C PHE A 71 1.30 -2.89 18.98
N LEU A 72 0.69 -1.85 18.40
CA LEU A 72 0.90 -0.46 18.80
C LEU A 72 0.01 -0.03 19.97
N SER A 73 -1.08 -0.74 20.24
CA SER A 73 -2.05 -0.35 21.27
C SER A 73 -1.50 -0.18 22.70
N PRO A 74 -0.46 -0.90 23.15
CA PRO A 74 0.15 -0.64 24.45
C PRO A 74 0.69 0.79 24.62
N LEU A 75 1.06 1.47 23.52
CA LEU A 75 1.52 2.86 23.54
C LEU A 75 0.39 3.85 23.86
N PHE A 76 -0.87 3.44 23.71
CA PHE A 76 -2.06 4.27 23.87
C PHE A 76 -3.03 3.66 24.89
N SER A 77 -2.49 3.12 25.99
CA SER A 77 -3.27 2.55 27.10
C SER A 77 -4.19 1.40 26.67
N ASN A 78 -3.75 0.60 25.68
CA ASN A 78 -4.53 -0.49 25.07
C ASN A 78 -5.86 -0.05 24.43
N ASN A 79 -6.01 1.24 24.10
CA ASN A 79 -7.19 1.73 23.38
C ASN A 79 -7.04 1.44 21.88
N HIS A 80 -7.53 0.28 21.44
CA HIS A 80 -7.45 -0.15 20.04
C HIS A 80 -8.16 0.79 19.07
N LEU A 81 -9.27 1.42 19.48
CA LEU A 81 -10.01 2.37 18.64
C LEU A 81 -9.14 3.60 18.35
N LEU A 82 -8.63 4.25 19.41
CA LEU A 82 -7.74 5.40 19.27
C LEU A 82 -6.47 5.04 18.50
N THR A 83 -5.88 3.89 18.78
CA THR A 83 -4.68 3.40 18.10
C THR A 83 -4.92 3.22 16.60
N GLY A 84 -6.04 2.63 16.20
CA GLY A 84 -6.41 2.45 14.80
C GLY A 84 -6.60 3.77 14.07
N LEU A 85 -7.34 4.72 14.68
CA LEU A 85 -7.51 6.05 14.12
C LEU A 85 -6.18 6.79 13.95
N LEU A 86 -5.31 6.75 14.96
CA LEU A 86 -3.98 7.37 14.89
C LEU A 86 -3.12 6.70 13.82
N LEU A 87 -3.12 5.37 13.73
CA LEU A 87 -2.37 4.64 12.72
C LEU A 87 -2.80 5.05 11.31
N SER A 88 -4.10 5.09 11.03
CA SER A 88 -4.63 5.49 9.72
C SER A 88 -4.27 6.93 9.38
N ASN A 89 -4.53 7.88 10.29
CA ASN A 89 -4.26 9.29 10.07
C ASN A 89 -2.77 9.59 9.91
N LEU A 90 -1.92 9.03 10.77
CA LEU A 90 -0.47 9.21 10.66
C LEU A 90 0.08 8.61 9.36
N SER A 91 -0.39 7.42 9.00
CA SER A 91 0.01 6.78 7.75
C SER A 91 -0.38 7.63 6.55
N PHE A 92 -1.61 8.16 6.54
CA PHE A 92 -2.08 9.05 5.47
C PHE A 92 -1.28 10.35 5.39
N LEU A 93 -0.98 11.00 6.53
CA LEU A 93 -0.17 12.22 6.57
C LEU A 93 1.25 12.00 6.04
N ILE A 94 1.90 10.89 6.44
CA ILE A 94 3.21 10.51 5.93
C ILE A 94 3.14 10.25 4.42
N ALA A 95 2.09 9.55 3.97
CA ALA A 95 1.87 9.26 2.56
C ALA A 95 1.71 10.54 1.73
N LEU A 96 0.93 11.53 2.20
CA LEU A 96 0.77 12.83 1.53
C LEU A 96 2.11 13.58 1.41
N LYS A 97 2.91 13.58 2.49
CA LYS A 97 4.25 14.20 2.47
C LYS A 97 5.15 13.55 1.41
N LEU A 98 5.18 12.22 1.36
CA LEU A 98 5.97 11.48 0.37
C LEU A 98 5.43 11.65 -1.04
N PHE A 99 4.11 11.65 -1.21
CA PHE A 99 3.44 11.83 -2.50
C PHE A 99 3.75 13.22 -3.09
N LYS A 100 3.76 14.27 -2.25
CA LYS A 100 4.19 15.61 -2.65
C LYS A 100 5.62 15.62 -3.18
N GLN A 101 6.53 14.94 -2.48
CA GLN A 101 7.94 14.88 -2.84
C GLN A 101 8.23 14.02 -4.09
N PHE A 102 7.41 12.99 -4.34
CA PHE A 102 7.63 12.02 -5.42
C PHE A 102 7.69 12.68 -6.81
N ASN A 103 6.82 13.66 -7.08
CA ASN A 103 6.68 14.29 -8.40
C ASN A 103 6.56 15.81 -8.37
N ASN A 104 6.99 16.48 -7.29
CA ASN A 104 6.68 17.89 -7.04
C ASN A 104 5.19 18.18 -7.27
N ILE A 105 4.33 17.28 -6.76
CA ILE A 105 2.89 17.34 -6.95
C ILE A 105 2.39 18.70 -6.44
N ASN A 106 1.56 19.35 -7.25
CA ASN A 106 1.00 20.65 -6.90
C ASN A 106 0.12 20.55 -5.64
N ASN A 107 0.12 21.61 -4.82
CA ASN A 107 -0.79 21.75 -3.69
C ASN A 107 -2.25 21.57 -4.10
N LEU A 108 -2.64 21.97 -5.32
CA LEU A 108 -3.99 21.75 -5.85
C LEU A 108 -4.37 20.27 -5.94
N THR A 109 -3.46 19.39 -6.33
CA THR A 109 -3.71 17.94 -6.38
C THR A 109 -3.92 17.37 -4.98
N ILE A 110 -3.14 17.83 -4.01
CA ILE A 110 -3.30 17.44 -2.60
C ILE A 110 -4.65 17.95 -2.07
N LEU A 111 -5.01 19.19 -2.42
CA LEU A 111 -6.29 19.77 -2.04
C LEU A 111 -7.46 18.98 -2.62
N PHE A 112 -7.42 18.63 -3.91
CA PHE A 112 -8.46 17.80 -4.52
C PHE A 112 -8.55 16.41 -3.90
N LEU A 113 -7.42 15.79 -3.56
CA LEU A 113 -7.41 14.51 -2.85
C LEU A 113 -8.07 14.62 -1.46
N LEU A 114 -7.81 15.70 -0.73
CA LEU A 114 -8.39 15.93 0.60
C LEU A 114 -9.88 16.30 0.55
N LEU A 115 -10.30 17.05 -0.47
CA LEU A 115 -11.70 17.46 -0.65
C LEU A 115 -12.55 16.39 -1.34
N PHE A 116 -11.94 15.33 -1.87
CA PHE A 116 -12.69 14.25 -2.50
C PHE A 116 -13.62 13.59 -1.46
N PRO A 117 -14.90 13.34 -1.78
CA PRO A 117 -15.89 12.90 -0.79
C PRO A 117 -15.55 11.60 -0.07
N THR A 118 -14.70 10.74 -0.63
CA THR A 118 -14.29 9.47 0.00
C THR A 118 -12.95 9.57 0.73
N SER A 119 -12.35 10.76 0.84
CA SER A 119 -11.04 10.96 1.47
C SER A 119 -11.05 10.61 2.96
N PHE A 120 -12.21 10.68 3.62
CA PHE A 120 -12.33 10.35 5.04
C PHE A 120 -12.03 8.90 5.39
N PHE A 121 -12.15 7.97 4.43
CA PHE A 121 -11.75 6.57 4.65
C PHE A 121 -10.26 6.45 4.97
N PHE A 122 -9.41 7.38 4.50
CA PHE A 122 -8.00 7.42 4.88
C PHE A 122 -7.77 7.76 6.36
N GLY A 123 -8.74 8.43 7.01
CA GLY A 123 -8.69 8.82 8.42
C GLY A 123 -9.56 7.95 9.35
N ALA A 124 -10.44 7.11 8.81
CA ALA A 124 -11.23 6.14 9.56
C ALA A 124 -10.34 4.99 10.08
N LEU A 125 -10.88 4.15 10.97
CA LEU A 125 -10.21 2.94 11.51
C LEU A 125 -10.10 1.82 10.45
N TYR A 126 -9.73 2.17 9.22
CA TYR A 126 -9.69 1.24 8.09
C TYR A 126 -8.27 1.13 7.51
N THR A 127 -8.11 0.23 6.55
CA THR A 127 -6.83 -0.08 5.92
C THR A 127 -6.34 0.99 4.95
N GLU A 128 -7.21 1.88 4.46
CA GLU A 128 -6.99 2.78 3.34
C GLU A 128 -5.79 3.71 3.57
N GLY A 129 -5.70 4.31 4.76
CA GLY A 129 -4.60 5.22 5.12
C GLY A 129 -3.24 4.51 5.10
N LEU A 130 -3.17 3.32 5.70
CA LEU A 130 -1.97 2.49 5.73
C LEU A 130 -1.62 1.94 4.34
N PHE A 131 -2.62 1.46 3.59
CA PHE A 131 -2.44 0.94 2.25
C PHE A 131 -1.90 2.03 1.31
N PHE A 132 -2.45 3.24 1.37
CA PHE A 132 -1.98 4.37 0.57
C PHE A 132 -0.50 4.68 0.86
N LEU A 133 -0.10 4.69 2.14
CA LEU A 133 1.32 4.83 2.50
C LEU A 133 2.19 3.76 1.85
N LEU A 134 1.79 2.48 1.92
CA LEU A 134 2.56 1.37 1.36
C LEU A 134 2.68 1.47 -0.17
N VAL A 135 1.61 1.88 -0.87
CA VAL A 135 1.64 2.15 -2.31
C VAL A 135 2.63 3.27 -2.64
N ILE A 136 2.56 4.40 -1.92
CA ILE A 136 3.47 5.53 -2.13
C ILE A 136 4.92 5.13 -1.83
N LEU A 137 5.16 4.31 -0.81
CA LEU A 137 6.48 3.77 -0.49
C LEU A 137 7.03 2.90 -1.62
N VAL A 138 6.21 2.03 -2.23
CA VAL A 138 6.61 1.24 -3.41
C VAL A 138 7.02 2.16 -4.56
N LEU A 139 6.18 3.13 -4.93
CA LEU A 139 6.46 4.05 -6.04
C LEU A 139 7.72 4.89 -5.78
N TRP A 140 7.82 5.47 -4.59
CA TRP A 140 8.98 6.26 -4.18
C TRP A 140 10.27 5.42 -4.12
N GLY A 141 10.17 4.19 -3.62
CA GLY A 141 11.27 3.22 -3.60
C GLY A 141 11.77 2.88 -5.00
N LEU A 142 10.87 2.67 -5.96
CA LEU A 142 11.22 2.43 -7.37
C LEU A 142 11.96 3.63 -7.97
N GLN A 143 11.47 4.85 -7.74
CA GLN A 143 12.11 6.07 -8.26
C GLN A 143 13.50 6.31 -7.66
N LYS A 144 13.65 6.08 -6.35
CA LYS A 144 14.93 6.24 -5.63
C LYS A 144 15.84 5.02 -5.73
N LYS A 145 15.44 3.96 -6.45
CA LYS A 145 16.15 2.68 -6.56
C LYS A 145 16.42 2.00 -5.20
N LYS A 146 15.58 2.28 -4.21
CA LYS A 146 15.62 1.65 -2.87
C LYS A 146 14.78 0.39 -2.88
N TYR A 147 15.26 -0.63 -3.58
CA TYR A 147 14.43 -1.79 -3.88
C TYR A 147 14.08 -2.67 -2.67
N TRP A 148 14.90 -2.66 -1.62
CA TRP A 148 14.55 -3.32 -0.36
C TRP A 148 13.23 -2.76 0.23
N LEU A 149 13.00 -1.46 0.08
CA LEU A 149 11.79 -0.79 0.56
C LEU A 149 10.60 -1.15 -0.32
N VAL A 150 10.81 -1.29 -1.63
CA VAL A 150 9.82 -1.83 -2.57
C VAL A 150 9.40 -3.25 -2.15
N ALA A 151 10.37 -4.08 -1.76
CA ALA A 151 10.11 -5.45 -1.34
C ALA A 151 9.23 -5.51 -0.08
N ILE A 152 9.64 -4.80 0.97
CA ILE A 152 8.93 -4.77 2.24
C ILE A 152 7.55 -4.15 2.04
N ALA A 153 7.47 -2.98 1.41
CA ALA A 153 6.19 -2.29 1.23
C ALA A 153 5.23 -3.07 0.31
N GLY A 154 5.73 -3.72 -0.74
CA GLY A 154 4.93 -4.55 -1.64
C GLY A 154 4.35 -5.79 -0.95
N PHE A 155 5.18 -6.49 -0.17
CA PHE A 155 4.74 -7.62 0.65
C PHE A 155 3.67 -7.19 1.67
N LEU A 156 3.93 -6.11 2.42
CA LEU A 156 3.01 -5.59 3.41
C LEU A 156 1.71 -5.07 2.78
N ALA A 157 1.77 -4.42 1.62
CA ALA A 157 0.58 -3.92 0.93
C ALA A 157 -0.41 -5.05 0.60
N ALA A 158 0.09 -6.19 0.11
CA ALA A 158 -0.74 -7.37 -0.15
C ALA A 158 -1.32 -8.00 1.13
N LEU A 159 -0.67 -7.81 2.28
CA LEU A 159 -1.20 -8.21 3.59
C LEU A 159 -2.19 -7.21 4.20
N THR A 160 -2.34 -6.01 3.63
CA THR A 160 -3.40 -5.07 4.05
C THR A 160 -4.71 -5.34 3.35
N ARG A 161 -4.69 -5.67 2.04
CA ARG A 161 -5.85 -5.96 1.19
C ARG A 161 -5.41 -6.72 -0.06
N LEU A 162 -6.33 -7.48 -0.65
CA LEU A 162 -6.13 -8.21 -1.91
C LEU A 162 -5.54 -7.33 -3.03
N ILE A 163 -6.02 -6.10 -3.15
CA ILE A 163 -5.62 -5.16 -4.21
C ILE A 163 -4.11 -4.85 -4.18
N GLY A 164 -3.45 -5.01 -3.03
CA GLY A 164 -2.00 -4.84 -2.91
C GLY A 164 -1.18 -5.77 -3.79
N VAL A 165 -1.72 -6.94 -4.17
CA VAL A 165 -1.04 -7.84 -5.11
C VAL A 165 -0.79 -7.19 -6.47
N PHE A 166 -1.66 -6.25 -6.89
CA PHE A 166 -1.52 -5.59 -8.19
C PHE A 166 -0.36 -4.59 -8.27
N LEU A 167 0.37 -4.36 -7.17
CA LEU A 167 1.64 -3.61 -7.22
C LEU A 167 2.71 -4.30 -8.07
N ILE A 168 2.52 -5.57 -8.44
CA ILE A 168 3.32 -6.21 -9.50
C ILE A 168 3.31 -5.41 -10.81
N ILE A 169 2.23 -4.69 -11.13
CA ILE A 169 2.09 -3.94 -12.38
C ILE A 169 3.09 -2.77 -12.44
N PRO A 170 3.06 -1.78 -11.51
CA PRO A 170 4.03 -0.68 -11.54
C PRO A 170 5.47 -1.15 -11.33
N ILE A 171 5.71 -2.20 -10.55
CA ILE A 171 7.05 -2.80 -10.38
C ILE A 171 7.52 -3.41 -11.72
N GLY A 172 6.67 -4.19 -12.38
CA GLY A 172 6.96 -4.81 -13.67
C GLY A 172 7.22 -3.78 -14.77
N PHE A 173 6.39 -2.74 -14.83
CA PHE A 173 6.58 -1.63 -15.78
C PHE A 173 7.94 -0.93 -15.56
N HIS A 174 8.32 -0.69 -14.30
CA HIS A 174 9.62 -0.12 -13.98
C HIS A 174 10.78 -1.02 -14.46
N ILE A 175 10.68 -2.34 -14.26
CA ILE A 175 11.69 -3.31 -14.70
C ILE A 175 11.84 -3.30 -16.22
N ILE A 176 10.73 -3.35 -16.96
CA ILE A 176 10.72 -3.33 -18.43
C ILE A 176 11.39 -2.05 -18.94
N ASN A 177 11.03 -0.89 -18.36
CA ASN A 177 11.60 0.39 -18.76
C ASN A 177 13.12 0.46 -18.50
N GLN A 178 13.57 -0.02 -17.33
CA GLN A 178 15.01 -0.10 -17.03
C GLN A 178 15.76 -0.98 -18.04
N TYR A 179 15.19 -2.13 -18.40
CA TYR A 179 15.76 -3.03 -19.39
C TYR A 179 15.88 -2.37 -20.76
N GLN A 180 14.83 -1.69 -21.23
CA GLN A 180 14.84 -0.97 -22.51
C GLN A 180 15.90 0.14 -22.55
N ILE A 181 15.98 0.97 -21.51
CA ILE A 181 17.00 2.03 -21.39
C ILE A 181 18.41 1.44 -21.43
N SER A 182 18.63 0.29 -20.76
CA SER A 182 19.93 -0.38 -20.75
C SER A 182 20.34 -0.91 -22.14
N LYS A 183 19.38 -1.42 -22.92
CA LYS A 183 19.58 -1.91 -24.29
C LYS A 183 19.97 -0.77 -25.24
N ILE A 184 19.28 0.36 -25.18
CA ILE A 184 19.58 1.55 -26.00
C ILE A 184 20.98 2.09 -25.72
N LYS A 185 21.37 2.21 -24.44
CA LYS A 185 22.72 2.66 -24.06
C LYS A 185 23.83 1.77 -24.62
N ASN A 186 23.62 0.45 -24.66
CA ASN A 186 24.59 -0.49 -25.21
C ASN A 186 24.74 -0.35 -26.74
N GLN A 187 23.62 -0.16 -27.46
CA GLN A 187 23.66 0.07 -28.90
C GLN A 187 24.44 1.36 -29.23
N ASN A 188 24.16 2.45 -28.52
CA ASN A 188 24.87 3.71 -28.72
C ASN A 188 26.36 3.62 -28.37
N HIS A 189 26.73 2.85 -27.34
CA HIS A 189 28.13 2.59 -27.03
C HIS A 189 28.82 1.76 -28.12
N SER A 190 28.14 0.75 -28.69
CA SER A 190 28.70 -0.05 -29.79
C SER A 190 28.90 0.77 -31.06
N LEU A 191 28.00 1.71 -31.37
CA LEU A 191 28.12 2.63 -32.50
C LEU A 191 29.30 3.60 -32.30
N LYS A 192 29.42 4.23 -31.12
CA LYS A 192 30.55 5.12 -30.81
C LYS A 192 31.92 4.43 -30.90
N VAL A 193 32.03 3.16 -30.49
CA VAL A 193 33.29 2.40 -30.62
C VAL A 193 33.60 2.11 -32.08
N LYS A 194 32.58 1.84 -32.91
CA LYS A 194 32.75 1.59 -34.35
C LYS A 194 33.19 2.85 -35.10
N ASP A 195 32.64 4.01 -34.75
CA ASP A 195 33.03 5.30 -35.34
C ASP A 195 34.47 5.69 -34.95
N LYS A 196 34.87 5.46 -33.68
CA LYS A 196 36.23 5.75 -33.21
C LYS A 196 37.30 4.88 -33.90
N ASN A 197 36.93 3.66 -34.30
CA ASN A 197 37.81 2.76 -35.05
C ASN A 197 37.88 3.11 -36.55
N ASN A 198 36.93 3.91 -37.07
CA ASN A 198 36.89 4.34 -38.47
C ASN A 198 37.56 5.71 -38.70
N THR A 199 37.84 6.50 -37.67
CA THR A 199 38.55 7.78 -37.78
C THR A 199 40.07 7.61 -37.56
N HIS A 200 40.78 7.21 -38.62
CA HIS A 200 42.23 7.28 -38.95
C HIS A 200 43.33 7.02 -37.89
N ILE A 201 44.32 6.16 -38.22
CA ILE A 201 45.78 6.47 -38.40
C ILE A 201 46.56 5.17 -38.77
N SER A 202 47.49 5.30 -39.72
CA SER A 202 48.44 4.32 -40.29
C SER A 202 49.25 3.51 -39.26
N PRO A 203 49.83 2.33 -39.62
CA PRO A 203 50.47 1.45 -38.64
C PRO A 203 51.86 1.98 -38.28
N VAL A 204 52.07 2.32 -37.01
CA VAL A 204 53.40 2.37 -36.40
C VAL A 204 53.46 1.32 -35.31
N THR A 205 54.49 0.50 -35.40
CA THR A 205 54.86 -0.65 -34.57
C THR A 205 54.78 -0.38 -33.06
N GLY A 206 54.11 -1.28 -32.33
CA GLY A 206 54.09 -1.27 -30.86
C GLY A 206 53.17 -2.33 -30.28
N TYR A 207 53.76 -3.41 -29.76
CA TYR A 207 53.22 -4.46 -28.90
C TYR A 207 51.71 -4.45 -28.58
N LYS A 208 50.96 -5.41 -29.15
CA LYS A 208 49.59 -5.77 -28.73
C LYS A 208 49.62 -6.53 -27.41
N PHE A 209 49.36 -5.85 -26.29
CA PHE A 209 48.94 -6.53 -25.06
C PHE A 209 47.53 -7.13 -25.26
N HIS A 210 47.44 -8.46 -25.18
CA HIS A 210 46.17 -9.20 -25.07
C HIS A 210 45.55 -8.96 -23.69
N GLY A 211 45.00 -7.77 -23.47
CA GLY A 211 44.12 -7.49 -22.35
C GLY A 211 42.78 -8.20 -22.56
N PHE A 212 42.57 -9.32 -21.88
CA PHE A 212 41.26 -9.97 -21.78
C PHE A 212 40.18 -8.92 -21.46
N ASN A 213 39.03 -9.01 -22.11
CA ASN A 213 37.86 -8.13 -21.97
C ASN A 213 37.17 -8.26 -20.57
N VAL A 214 37.93 -8.12 -19.48
CA VAL A 214 37.44 -8.25 -18.09
C VAL A 214 36.36 -7.20 -17.78
N THR A 215 36.44 -6.01 -18.37
CA THR A 215 35.44 -4.94 -18.21
C THR A 215 34.08 -5.27 -18.83
N ARG A 216 34.05 -6.00 -19.96
CA ARG A 216 32.77 -6.44 -20.58
C ARG A 216 32.09 -7.54 -19.79
N TYR A 217 32.86 -8.51 -19.28
CA TYR A 217 32.32 -9.60 -18.47
C TYR A 217 31.81 -9.11 -17.11
N THR A 218 32.57 -8.26 -16.41
CA THR A 218 32.16 -7.68 -15.12
C THR A 218 30.87 -6.84 -15.25
N LEU A 219 30.73 -6.05 -16.32
CA LEU A 219 29.48 -5.32 -16.61
C LEU A 219 28.29 -6.24 -16.90
N HIS A 220 28.51 -7.37 -17.57
CA HIS A 220 27.44 -8.32 -17.89
C HIS A 220 26.96 -9.10 -16.65
N VAL A 221 27.89 -9.50 -15.80
CA VAL A 221 27.61 -10.19 -14.52
C VAL A 221 26.84 -9.27 -13.57
N SER A 222 27.29 -8.02 -13.38
CA SER A 222 26.58 -7.04 -12.55
C SER A 222 25.14 -6.77 -13.02
N ARG A 223 24.91 -6.73 -14.33
CA ARG A 223 23.56 -6.56 -14.91
C ARG A 223 22.66 -7.77 -14.70
N PHE A 224 23.21 -8.98 -14.83
CA PHE A 224 22.45 -10.21 -14.58
C PHE A 224 21.98 -10.29 -13.12
N PHE A 225 22.87 -10.00 -12.16
CA PHE A 225 22.49 -9.91 -10.74
C PHE A 225 21.47 -8.80 -10.47
N HIS A 226 21.58 -7.65 -11.13
CA HIS A 226 20.59 -6.58 -11.00
C HIS A 226 19.23 -7.00 -11.57
N LEU A 227 19.18 -7.71 -12.70
CA LEU A 227 17.93 -8.21 -13.27
C LEU A 227 17.27 -9.24 -12.33
N LEU A 228 18.06 -10.19 -11.81
CA LEU A 228 17.58 -11.24 -10.91
C LEU A 228 17.01 -10.66 -9.61
N THR A 229 17.72 -9.68 -9.03
CA THR A 229 17.24 -8.96 -7.84
C THR A 229 15.99 -8.14 -8.13
N THR A 230 15.86 -7.54 -9.33
CA THR A 230 14.63 -6.79 -9.65
C THR A 230 13.42 -7.71 -9.87
N ILE A 231 13.61 -8.90 -10.45
CA ILE A 231 12.58 -9.94 -10.56
C ILE A 231 12.14 -10.43 -9.17
N TYR A 232 13.07 -10.58 -8.23
CA TYR A 232 12.72 -10.94 -6.86
C TYR A 232 11.73 -9.94 -6.24
N TYR A 233 11.93 -8.65 -6.44
CA TYR A 233 11.01 -7.63 -5.92
C TYR A 233 9.62 -7.67 -6.55
N LEU A 234 9.51 -8.11 -7.81
CA LEU A 234 8.23 -8.33 -8.48
C LEU A 234 7.38 -9.40 -7.78
N LEU A 235 8.01 -10.39 -7.16
CA LEU A 235 7.30 -11.48 -6.49
C LEU A 235 6.81 -11.10 -5.09
N THR A 236 7.31 -10.01 -4.51
CA THR A 236 7.03 -9.67 -3.11
C THR A 236 5.55 -9.42 -2.78
N PRO A 237 4.74 -8.76 -3.63
CA PRO A 237 3.30 -8.65 -3.36
C PRO A 237 2.58 -10.00 -3.45
N ILE A 238 3.01 -10.88 -4.36
CA ILE A 238 2.45 -12.24 -4.49
C ILE A 238 2.77 -13.05 -3.23
N LEU A 239 4.01 -12.98 -2.73
CA LEU A 239 4.40 -13.64 -1.50
C LEU A 239 3.61 -13.14 -0.28
N GLY A 240 3.28 -11.84 -0.23
CA GLY A 240 2.41 -11.29 0.80
C GLY A 240 1.02 -11.94 0.79
N LEU A 241 0.39 -12.01 -0.39
CA LEU A 241 -0.91 -12.68 -0.55
C LEU A 241 -0.82 -14.17 -0.18
N LEU A 242 0.19 -14.89 -0.69
CA LEU A 242 0.39 -16.31 -0.40
C LEU A 242 0.61 -16.58 1.10
N THR A 243 1.25 -15.66 1.81
CA THR A 243 1.41 -15.76 3.27
C THR A 243 0.05 -15.77 3.97
N TYR A 244 -0.90 -14.93 3.54
CA TYR A 244 -2.24 -14.96 4.13
C TYR A 244 -3.05 -16.17 3.66
N MET A 245 -2.96 -16.55 2.38
CA MET A 245 -3.63 -17.76 1.87
C MET A 245 -3.16 -19.04 2.59
N THR A 246 -1.86 -19.15 2.89
CA THR A 246 -1.32 -20.29 3.64
C THR A 246 -1.78 -20.29 5.09
N TYR A 247 -1.91 -19.11 5.72
CA TYR A 247 -2.55 -18.99 7.03
C TYR A 247 -4.00 -19.48 6.99
N LEU A 248 -4.80 -19.00 6.04
CA LEU A 248 -6.20 -19.40 5.89
C LEU A 248 -6.35 -20.89 5.59
N TRP A 249 -5.48 -21.45 4.76
CA TRP A 249 -5.49 -22.89 4.50
C TRP A 249 -5.29 -23.70 5.78
N LYS A 250 -4.35 -23.29 6.64
CA LYS A 250 -4.09 -23.96 7.92
C LYS A 250 -5.22 -23.81 8.93
N THR A 251 -5.91 -22.66 8.96
CA THR A 251 -6.92 -22.37 9.99
C THR A 251 -8.36 -22.69 9.57
N THR A 252 -8.65 -22.65 8.26
CA THR A 252 -10.02 -22.82 7.73
C THR A 252 -10.14 -23.95 6.72
N GLY A 253 -9.02 -24.49 6.21
CA GLY A 253 -9.03 -25.43 5.08
C GLY A 253 -9.23 -24.78 3.71
N ASP A 254 -9.60 -23.50 3.64
CA ASP A 254 -9.85 -22.77 2.40
C ASP A 254 -8.84 -21.59 2.22
N PRO A 255 -7.86 -21.68 1.30
CA PRO A 255 -6.91 -20.60 1.05
C PRO A 255 -7.56 -19.32 0.47
N LEU A 256 -8.77 -19.42 -0.08
CA LEU A 256 -9.52 -18.32 -0.70
C LEU A 256 -10.73 -17.90 0.15
N PHE A 257 -10.76 -18.23 1.43
CA PHE A 257 -11.88 -17.91 2.32
C PHE A 257 -12.23 -16.42 2.30
N PHE A 258 -11.24 -15.52 2.20
CA PHE A 258 -11.46 -14.08 2.12
C PHE A 258 -12.30 -13.64 0.91
N PHE A 259 -12.29 -14.44 -0.16
CA PHE A 259 -13.09 -14.23 -1.37
C PHE A 259 -14.45 -14.91 -1.25
N ASN A 260 -14.46 -16.16 -0.79
CA ASN A 260 -15.68 -16.97 -0.68
C ASN A 260 -16.67 -16.47 0.39
N SER A 261 -16.20 -15.71 1.38
CA SER A 261 -17.03 -15.10 2.43
C SER A 261 -17.74 -13.81 2.00
N GLN A 262 -17.33 -13.18 0.89
CA GLN A 262 -17.89 -11.89 0.44
C GLN A 262 -19.41 -11.88 0.18
N PRO A 263 -20.02 -12.92 -0.42
CA PRO A 263 -21.46 -12.94 -0.66
C PRO A 263 -22.31 -12.78 0.61
N VAL A 264 -21.79 -13.22 1.76
CA VAL A 264 -22.50 -13.13 3.05
C VAL A 264 -22.61 -11.69 3.55
N PHE A 265 -21.63 -10.83 3.25
CA PHE A 265 -21.65 -9.42 3.62
C PHE A 265 -22.51 -8.56 2.68
N GLY A 266 -22.81 -9.05 1.47
CA GLY A 266 -23.50 -8.29 0.41
C GLY A 266 -25.02 -8.14 0.57
N ALA A 267 -25.64 -8.87 1.52
CA ALA A 267 -27.09 -9.02 1.60
C ALA A 267 -27.88 -7.77 2.08
N ASN A 268 -27.21 -6.76 2.63
CA ASN A 268 -27.87 -5.62 3.31
C ASN A 268 -27.45 -4.24 2.76
N ARG A 269 -27.58 -4.00 1.44
CA ARG A 269 -27.35 -2.66 0.86
C ARG A 269 -28.59 -1.77 0.99
N SER A 270 -28.41 -0.47 1.25
CA SER A 270 -29.54 0.47 1.33
C SER A 270 -30.22 0.63 -0.03
N THR A 271 -31.54 0.60 -0.03
CA THR A 271 -32.38 0.82 -1.23
C THR A 271 -32.77 2.30 -1.44
N TYR A 272 -32.32 3.21 -0.56
CA TYR A 272 -32.62 4.63 -0.59
C TYR A 272 -31.35 5.49 -0.70
N LEU A 273 -31.51 6.73 -1.17
CA LEU A 273 -30.42 7.68 -1.38
C LEU A 273 -29.86 8.19 -0.04
N ILE A 274 -28.53 8.16 0.11
CA ILE A 274 -27.81 8.58 1.33
C ILE A 274 -27.03 9.87 1.02
N PHE A 275 -27.24 10.92 1.81
CA PHE A 275 -26.52 12.19 1.64
C PHE A 275 -25.13 12.15 2.27
N LEU A 276 -24.18 12.91 1.72
CA LEU A 276 -22.78 12.90 2.15
C LEU A 276 -22.59 13.21 3.67
N PRO A 277 -23.28 14.18 4.30
CA PRO A 277 -23.16 14.38 5.75
C PRO A 277 -23.63 13.17 6.56
N GLN A 278 -24.63 12.44 6.06
CA GLN A 278 -25.08 11.19 6.67
C GLN A 278 -24.03 10.10 6.49
N VAL A 279 -23.25 10.09 5.40
CA VAL A 279 -22.10 9.20 5.23
C VAL A 279 -21.05 9.50 6.30
N TYR A 280 -20.61 10.76 6.46
CA TYR A 280 -19.60 11.10 7.48
C TYR A 280 -20.02 10.83 8.92
N TYR A 281 -21.32 10.81 9.20
CA TYR A 281 -21.85 10.45 10.52
C TYR A 281 -22.11 8.94 10.66
N ARG A 282 -22.41 8.26 9.54
CA ARG A 282 -22.57 6.80 9.48
C ARG A 282 -21.23 6.09 9.58
N TYR A 283 -20.20 6.70 9.02
CA TYR A 283 -18.81 6.28 9.07
C TYR A 283 -18.02 7.17 10.03
#